data_AF-A0AAJ1EIB2-F1
#
_entry.id   AF-A0AAJ1EIB2-F1
#
_cell.length_a   1.000
_cell.length_b   1.000
_cell.length_c   1.000
_cell.angle_alpha   90.00
_cell.angle_beta   90.00
_cell.angle_gamma   90.00
#
_symmetry.space_group_name_H-M   'P 1'
#
loop_
_entity.id
_entity.type
_entity.pdbx_description
1 polymer ?
#
loop_
_entity_poly.entity_id
_entity_poly.type
_entity_poly.pdbx_seq_one_letter_code
_entity_poly.pdbx_strand_id
1 'polypeptide(L)'
;MMKPLTRFCFRLFFLGLLAALSVSTLVEPVAAQQGSKRLPRAYEGAPPLIPHDAEARKGVCLACHEFGIAGAPIVPHPTRNHFCLQCHVGQDLSVKAFSSVSSQEEKRPE
;
A
#
# COMPACT_ATOMS: atom_id res chain seq x y z
N MET A 1 11.54 25.82 -60.64
CA MET A 1 10.35 24.94 -60.70
C MET A 1 10.81 23.50 -60.45
N MET A 2 10.39 22.91 -59.31
CA MET A 2 10.28 21.46 -59.05
C MET A 2 11.58 20.59 -59.19
N LYS A 3 12.10 19.89 -58.17
CA LYS A 3 11.39 19.18 -57.09
C LYS A 3 12.29 18.82 -55.89
N PRO A 4 11.67 18.62 -54.72
CA PRO A 4 12.22 18.68 -53.38
C PRO A 4 12.46 17.28 -52.79
N LEU A 5 12.86 16.32 -53.63
CA LEU A 5 12.80 14.89 -53.29
C LEU A 5 13.94 14.46 -52.35
N THR A 6 15.13 15.03 -52.52
CA THR A 6 16.31 14.74 -51.67
C THR A 6 16.23 15.34 -50.27
N ARG A 7 15.48 16.44 -50.10
CA ARG A 7 15.25 17.07 -48.77
C ARG A 7 14.23 16.29 -47.94
N PHE A 8 13.36 15.51 -48.58
CA PHE A 8 12.34 14.72 -47.91
C PHE A 8 12.93 13.45 -47.27
N CYS A 9 13.89 12.78 -47.94
CA CYS A 9 14.56 11.62 -47.38
C CYS A 9 15.40 11.96 -46.14
N PHE A 10 16.08 13.11 -46.13
CA PHE A 10 16.90 13.52 -44.98
C PHE A 10 16.06 13.88 -43.75
N ARG A 11 14.86 14.44 -43.95
CA ARG A 11 13.92 14.74 -42.85
C ARG A 11 13.23 13.50 -42.30
N LEU A 12 12.92 12.51 -43.15
CA LEU A 12 12.38 11.22 -42.69
C LEU A 12 13.42 10.43 -41.89
N PHE A 13 14.71 10.53 -42.22
CA PHE A 13 15.78 9.87 -41.47
C PHE A 13 16.01 10.51 -40.09
N PHE A 14 15.94 11.84 -39.98
CA PHE A 14 16.10 12.55 -38.70
C PHE A 14 14.88 12.41 -37.77
N LEU A 15 13.67 12.28 -38.32
CA LEU A 15 12.45 12.05 -37.52
C LEU A 15 12.34 10.59 -37.03
N GLY A 16 12.93 9.64 -37.75
CA GLY A 16 12.97 8.22 -37.33
C GLY A 16 13.95 7.94 -36.19
N LEU A 17 15.05 8.69 -36.08
CA LEU A 17 16.08 8.46 -35.06
C LEU A 17 15.70 9.02 -33.67
N LEU A 18 14.84 10.04 -33.61
CA LEU A 18 14.33 10.60 -32.34
C LEU A 18 13.26 9.73 -31.66
N ALA A 19 12.68 8.75 -32.36
CA ALA A 19 11.64 7.87 -31.82
C ALA A 19 12.17 6.64 -31.06
N ALA A 20 13.49 6.40 -31.05
CA ALA A 20 14.09 5.17 -30.53
C ALA A 20 14.68 5.29 -29.10
N LEU A 21 14.57 6.44 -28.42
CA LEU A 21 15.30 6.71 -27.16
C LEU A 21 14.44 6.94 -25.91
N SER A 22 13.14 6.76 -25.97
CA SER A 22 12.29 6.97 -24.78
C SER A 22 11.26 5.87 -24.68
N VAL A 23 11.50 4.94 -23.76
CA VAL A 23 10.60 4.58 -22.65
C VAL A 23 11.15 3.26 -22.07
N SER A 24 12.15 3.39 -21.20
CA SER A 24 12.37 2.38 -20.16
C SER A 24 11.43 2.75 -19.02
N THR A 25 10.18 2.27 -19.07
CA THR A 25 9.40 2.17 -17.84
C THR A 25 10.08 1.13 -16.97
N LEU A 26 10.84 1.56 -15.97
CA LEU A 26 11.11 0.72 -14.82
C LEU A 26 9.75 0.49 -14.16
N VAL A 27 9.09 -0.59 -14.57
CA VAL A 27 8.00 -1.17 -13.81
C VAL A 27 8.68 -1.80 -12.61
N GLU A 28 8.73 -1.05 -11.52
CA GLU A 28 9.07 -1.62 -10.23
C GLU A 28 8.09 -2.78 -9.99
N PRO A 29 8.57 -4.00 -9.71
CA PRO A 29 7.67 -5.06 -9.33
C PRO A 29 7.01 -4.61 -8.03
N VAL A 30 5.73 -4.23 -8.11
CA VAL A 30 4.89 -4.05 -6.92
C VAL A 30 4.89 -5.40 -6.23
N ALA A 31 5.73 -5.52 -5.20
CA ALA A 31 5.81 -6.70 -4.37
C ALA A 31 4.38 -7.05 -3.96
N ALA A 32 3.99 -8.30 -4.21
CA ALA A 32 2.66 -8.80 -3.92
C ALA A 32 2.25 -8.35 -2.50
N GLN A 33 1.27 -7.45 -2.43
CA GLN A 33 0.70 -6.97 -1.19
C GLN A 33 0.31 -8.19 -0.36
N GLN A 34 0.93 -8.36 0.81
CA GLN A 34 0.65 -9.39 1.81
C GLN A 34 -0.75 -9.20 2.45
N GLY A 35 -1.75 -8.78 1.68
CA GLY A 35 -3.04 -8.33 2.18
C GLY A 35 -4.05 -9.47 2.24
N SER A 36 -3.91 -10.39 3.20
CA SER A 36 -5.05 -11.23 3.60
C SER A 36 -4.86 -11.96 4.93
N LYS A 37 -3.62 -12.18 5.38
CA LYS A 37 -3.40 -12.92 6.62
C LYS A 37 -3.61 -11.99 7.81
N ARG A 38 -4.46 -12.41 8.77
CA ARG A 38 -4.62 -11.70 10.04
C ARG A 38 -3.28 -11.69 10.80
N LEU A 39 -2.93 -10.50 11.28
CA LEU A 39 -1.75 -10.29 12.12
C LEU A 39 -2.08 -10.59 13.60
N PRO A 40 -1.09 -10.97 14.41
CA PRO A 40 -1.27 -11.22 15.84
C PRO A 40 -1.70 -9.93 16.56
N ARG A 41 -2.49 -10.08 17.62
CA ARG A 41 -2.86 -8.98 18.53
C ARG A 41 -1.83 -8.87 19.66
N ALA A 42 -1.71 -7.68 20.22
CA ALA A 42 -0.84 -7.44 21.39
C ALA A 42 -1.33 -8.19 22.64
N TYR A 43 -2.66 -8.29 22.82
CA TYR A 43 -3.34 -9.00 23.90
C TYR A 43 -4.80 -9.30 23.49
N GLU A 44 -5.50 -10.12 24.27
CA GLU A 44 -6.90 -10.45 24.02
C GLU A 44 -7.80 -9.21 24.07
N GLY A 45 -8.62 -9.02 23.03
CA GLY A 45 -9.46 -7.83 22.90
C GLY A 45 -8.76 -6.57 22.37
N ALA A 46 -7.42 -6.55 22.23
CA ALA A 46 -6.72 -5.43 21.60
C ALA A 46 -7.24 -5.18 20.17
N PRO A 47 -7.28 -3.92 19.69
CA PRO A 47 -7.62 -3.62 18.30
C PRO A 47 -6.76 -4.43 17.33
N PRO A 48 -7.34 -5.09 16.31
CA PRO A 48 -6.56 -5.81 15.32
C PRO A 48 -5.66 -4.87 14.52
N LEU A 49 -4.45 -5.33 14.24
CA LEU A 49 -3.52 -4.65 13.34
C LEU A 49 -4.04 -4.68 11.89
N ILE A 50 -3.62 -3.69 11.10
CA ILE A 50 -4.00 -3.59 9.68
C ILE A 50 -3.02 -4.41 8.83
N PRO A 51 -3.48 -5.47 8.13
CA PRO A 51 -2.61 -6.38 7.37
C PRO A 51 -2.33 -5.91 5.93
N HIS A 52 -2.67 -4.67 5.59
CA HIS A 52 -2.52 -4.09 4.27
C HIS A 52 -2.09 -2.63 4.40
N ASP A 53 -1.72 -2.01 3.28
CA ASP A 53 -1.36 -0.59 3.29
C ASP A 53 -2.55 0.26 3.77
N ALA A 54 -2.38 0.90 4.92
CA ALA A 54 -3.37 1.75 5.55
C ALA A 54 -3.29 3.20 5.04
N GLU A 55 -2.10 3.67 4.69
CA GLU A 55 -1.89 5.04 4.20
C GLU A 55 -2.48 5.19 2.80
N ALA A 56 -2.26 4.21 1.91
CA ALA A 56 -2.87 4.19 0.58
C ALA A 56 -4.41 4.14 0.60
N ARG A 57 -5.02 3.74 1.74
CA ARG A 57 -6.47 3.57 1.90
C ARG A 57 -7.06 4.51 2.96
N LYS A 58 -6.31 5.53 3.35
CA LYS A 58 -6.72 6.49 4.39
C LYS A 58 -8.01 7.19 4.00
N GLY A 59 -8.96 7.24 4.94
CA GLY A 59 -10.26 7.88 4.74
C GLY A 59 -11.31 7.04 4.01
N VAL A 60 -10.96 5.91 3.40
CA VAL A 60 -11.89 5.03 2.67
C VAL A 60 -12.08 3.66 3.34
N CYS A 61 -11.79 3.55 4.63
CA CYS A 61 -11.83 2.30 5.40
C CYS A 61 -13.18 1.56 5.28
N LEU A 62 -14.28 2.31 5.30
CA LEU A 62 -15.64 1.75 5.27
C LEU A 62 -16.03 1.16 3.91
N ALA A 63 -15.35 1.53 2.83
CA ALA A 63 -15.61 0.97 1.50
C ALA A 63 -15.55 -0.57 1.50
N CYS A 64 -14.72 -1.15 2.38
CA CYS A 64 -14.69 -2.60 2.59
C CYS A 64 -15.26 -3.03 3.95
N HIS A 65 -14.94 -2.30 5.02
CA HIS A 65 -15.22 -2.75 6.39
C HIS A 65 -16.66 -2.47 6.88
N GLU A 66 -17.48 -1.72 6.13
CA GLU A 66 -18.89 -1.50 6.52
C GLU A 66 -19.73 -2.77 6.33
N PHE A 67 -19.58 -3.44 5.19
CA PHE A 67 -20.36 -4.63 4.83
C PHE A 67 -19.52 -5.89 4.63
N GLY A 68 -18.22 -5.82 4.93
CA GLY A 68 -17.30 -6.95 4.82
C GLY A 68 -16.96 -7.35 3.38
N ILE A 69 -16.79 -6.36 2.51
CA ILE A 69 -16.43 -6.56 1.11
C ILE A 69 -15.03 -7.18 1.02
N ALA A 70 -14.84 -8.10 0.05
CA ALA A 70 -13.57 -8.80 -0.18
C ALA A 70 -13.02 -9.54 1.05
N GLY A 71 -13.90 -10.02 1.94
CA GLY A 71 -13.51 -10.75 3.15
C GLY A 71 -13.00 -9.86 4.29
N ALA A 72 -13.16 -8.54 4.18
CA ALA A 72 -12.89 -7.64 5.28
C ALA A 72 -13.82 -7.94 6.48
N PRO A 73 -13.34 -7.86 7.73
CA PRO A 73 -14.23 -7.93 8.88
C PRO A 73 -15.11 -6.69 8.95
N ILE A 74 -16.39 -6.88 9.31
CA ILE A 74 -17.33 -5.80 9.55
C ILE A 74 -16.93 -5.03 10.81
N VAL A 75 -16.98 -3.69 10.76
CA VAL A 75 -16.71 -2.82 11.91
C VAL A 75 -17.77 -3.03 12.99
N PRO A 76 -17.42 -3.49 14.20
CA PRO A 76 -18.39 -3.67 15.29
C PRO A 76 -18.71 -2.37 16.05
N HIS A 77 -18.04 -1.27 15.73
CA HIS A 77 -18.15 0.04 16.40
C HIS A 77 -18.29 1.21 15.38
N PRO A 78 -19.42 1.31 14.67
CA PRO A 78 -19.61 2.32 13.62
C PRO A 78 -19.61 3.77 14.15
N THR A 79 -19.85 3.97 15.45
CA THR A 79 -19.88 5.29 16.10
C THR A 79 -18.52 5.94 16.31
N ARG A 80 -17.40 5.28 15.95
CA ARG A 80 -16.04 5.85 16.04
C ARG A 80 -15.66 6.80 14.90
N ASN A 81 -16.66 7.36 14.20
CA ASN A 81 -16.59 8.52 13.30
C ASN A 81 -15.39 8.52 12.33
N HIS A 82 -15.10 7.39 11.69
CA HIS A 82 -14.03 7.24 10.69
C HIS A 82 -12.59 7.41 11.19
N PHE A 83 -12.36 7.54 12.50
CA PHE A 83 -11.03 7.68 13.08
C PHE A 83 -10.35 6.33 13.35
N CYS A 84 -10.30 5.46 12.33
CA CYS A 84 -9.84 4.08 12.46
C CYS A 84 -8.37 3.99 12.94
N LEU A 85 -7.52 4.88 12.42
CA LEU A 85 -6.07 4.87 12.67
C LEU A 85 -5.68 5.35 14.08
N GLN A 86 -6.63 5.82 14.89
CA GLN A 86 -6.36 6.12 16.30
C GLN A 86 -6.12 4.84 17.12
N CYS A 87 -6.67 3.71 16.68
CA CYS A 87 -6.57 2.43 17.40
C CYS A 87 -5.98 1.31 16.53
N HIS A 88 -6.29 1.29 15.24
CA HIS A 88 -5.78 0.30 14.32
C HIS A 88 -4.49 0.81 13.67
N VAL A 89 -3.40 0.09 13.87
CA VAL A 89 -2.09 0.44 13.31
C VAL A 89 -1.63 -0.63 12.33
N GLY A 90 -0.98 -0.19 11.25
CA GLY A 90 -0.20 -1.07 10.40
C GLY A 90 1.08 -1.52 11.13
N GLN A 91 1.62 -2.68 10.78
CA GLN A 91 2.90 -3.15 11.29
C GLN A 91 3.72 -3.75 10.16
N ASP A 92 4.98 -3.34 10.08
CA ASP A 92 5.98 -4.01 9.25
C ASP A 92 6.60 -5.15 10.06
N LEU A 93 6.16 -6.38 9.80
CA LEU A 93 6.67 -7.57 10.49
C LEU A 93 8.13 -7.90 10.16
N SER A 94 8.75 -7.23 9.18
CA SER A 94 10.18 -7.40 8.90
C SER A 94 11.06 -6.71 9.94
N VAL A 95 10.52 -5.72 10.66
CA VAL A 95 11.23 -5.00 11.71
C VAL A 95 11.23 -5.84 12.98
N LYS A 96 12.42 -6.21 13.45
CA LYS A 96 12.57 -6.89 14.74
C LYS A 96 12.15 -5.93 15.86
N ALA A 97 11.15 -6.33 16.63
CA ALA A 97 10.76 -5.60 17.83
C ALA A 97 11.97 -5.44 18.75
N PHE A 98 12.10 -4.26 19.36
CA PHE A 98 13.05 -4.06 20.43
C PHE A 98 12.78 -5.07 21.55
N SER A 99 13.82 -5.61 22.19
CA SER A 99 13.65 -6.65 23.20
C SER A 99 12.82 -6.12 24.36
N SER A 100 11.54 -6.48 24.39
CA SER A 100 10.68 -6.23 25.54
C SER A 100 11.01 -7.27 26.60
N VAL A 101 11.20 -6.82 27.84
CA VAL A 101 10.87 -7.67 28.98
C VAL A 101 9.48 -8.25 28.71
N SER A 102 9.34 -9.57 28.85
CA SER A 102 8.09 -10.26 28.59
C SER A 102 6.95 -9.53 29.29
N SER A 103 5.88 -9.20 28.57
CA SER A 103 4.69 -8.54 29.12
C SER A 103 4.02 -9.34 30.26
N GLN A 104 4.48 -10.57 30.51
CA GLN A 104 4.07 -11.46 31.59
C GLN A 104 4.82 -11.19 32.91
N GLU A 105 5.94 -10.46 32.90
CA GLU A 105 6.79 -10.22 34.08
C GLU A 105 6.43 -8.91 34.83
N GLU A 106 5.67 -8.02 34.19
CA GLU A 106 5.24 -6.74 34.79
C GLU A 106 4.11 -6.98 35.82
N LYS A 107 4.49 -7.41 37.03
CA LYS A 107 3.56 -7.42 38.18
C LYS A 107 3.26 -5.97 38.57
N ARG A 108 2.16 -5.42 38.06
CA ARG A 108 1.61 -4.11 38.48
C ARG A 108 1.52 -4.08 40.02
N PRO A 109 2.19 -3.15 40.72
CA PRO A 109 1.98 -2.95 42.14
C PRO A 109 0.55 -2.43 42.38
N GLU A 110 -0.10 -2.94 43.44
CA GLU A 110 -1.45 -2.53 43.86
C GLU A 110 -1.52 -1.06 44.26
#